data_AF-A0A662GPQ7-F1
#
_entry.id   AF-A0A662GPQ7-F1
#
_cell.length_a   1.000
_cell.length_b   1.000
_cell.length_c   1.000
_cell.angle_alpha   90.00
_cell.angle_beta   90.00
_cell.angle_gamma   90.00
#
_symmetry.space_group_name_H-M   'P 1'
#
loop_
_entity.id
_entity.type
_entity.pdbx_description
1 polymer ?
#
loop_
_entity_poly.entity_id
_entity_poly.type
_entity_poly.pdbx_seq_one_letter_code
_entity_poly.pdbx_strand_id
1 'polypeptide(L)'
;MLTNTSHFCKGRAVRVIEATVGNLRYLEFAVQNKKLMHDLPDNTIIEVPALIDLNEIQPIYIGKLSDGITCMLYTQAIIQRLSVDAAIEGDKEKALQAMLLDPVVDEFENARKCLNELLEVHSDLLSRFR
;
A
#
# COMPACT_ATOMS: atom_id res chain seq x y z
N MET A 1 30.30 11.77 -20.45
CA MET A 1 30.39 10.37 -20.88
C MET A 1 28.96 9.83 -20.85
N LEU A 2 28.36 9.67 -22.04
CA LEU A 2 26.94 9.42 -22.21
C LEU A 2 26.61 7.98 -21.77
N THR A 3 25.92 7.80 -20.64
CA THR A 3 25.36 6.51 -20.27
C THR A 3 24.17 6.23 -21.17
N ASN A 4 24.40 5.28 -22.08
CA ASN A 4 23.49 4.68 -23.03
C ASN A 4 22.03 4.60 -22.53
N THR A 5 21.17 5.43 -23.10
CA THR A 5 19.73 5.52 -22.79
C THR A 5 18.89 4.40 -23.41
N SER A 6 19.53 3.36 -23.96
CA SER A 6 18.85 2.22 -24.62
C SER A 6 18.17 1.23 -23.66
N HIS A 7 18.13 1.49 -22.35
CA HIS A 7 17.60 0.57 -21.34
C HIS A 7 16.19 0.90 -20.82
N PHE A 8 15.52 1.93 -21.35
CA PHE A 8 14.19 2.35 -20.90
C PHE A 8 13.03 1.39 -21.24
N CYS A 9 13.29 0.24 -21.89
CA CYS A 9 12.26 -0.69 -22.36
C CYS A 9 12.04 -1.92 -21.44
N LYS A 10 12.71 -2.01 -20.29
CA LYS A 10 12.49 -3.10 -19.31
C LYS A 10 11.63 -2.59 -18.15
N GLY A 11 10.56 -3.31 -17.79
CA GLY A 11 9.66 -2.95 -16.69
C GLY A 11 10.35 -2.90 -15.32
N ARG A 12 9.79 -2.15 -14.36
CA ARG A 12 10.33 -1.97 -12.99
C ARG A 12 10.73 -3.28 -12.30
N ALA A 13 9.92 -4.33 -12.46
CA ALA A 13 10.22 -5.66 -11.90
C ALA A 13 11.56 -6.23 -12.38
N VAL A 14 11.90 -6.04 -13.67
CA VAL A 14 13.17 -6.51 -14.22
C VAL A 14 14.35 -5.75 -13.58
N ARG A 15 14.18 -4.46 -13.30
CA ARG A 15 15.21 -3.63 -12.64
C ARG A 15 15.44 -4.04 -11.20
N VAL A 16 14.38 -4.41 -10.47
CA VAL A 16 14.50 -5.00 -9.13
C VAL A 16 15.32 -6.28 -9.19
N ILE A 17 14.96 -7.22 -10.07
CA ILE A 17 15.66 -8.50 -10.22
C ILE A 17 17.13 -8.28 -10.61
N GLU A 18 17.39 -7.44 -11.62
CA GLU A 18 18.74 -7.10 -12.05
C GLU A 18 19.56 -6.47 -10.91
N ALA A 19 18.95 -5.62 -10.08
CA ALA A 19 19.62 -4.98 -8.95
C ALA A 19 19.93 -5.95 -7.82
N THR A 20 18.99 -6.84 -7.47
CA THR A 20 19.19 -7.86 -6.43
C THR A 20 20.27 -8.86 -6.83
N VAL A 21 20.28 -9.31 -8.08
CA VAL A 21 21.27 -10.30 -8.57
C VAL A 21 22.61 -9.65 -8.90
N GLY A 22 22.59 -8.47 -9.51
CA GLY A 22 23.74 -7.83 -10.13
C GLY A 22 24.44 -6.75 -9.31
N ASN A 23 23.99 -6.46 -8.08
CA ASN A 23 24.48 -5.34 -7.27
C ASN A 23 24.45 -4.00 -8.04
N LEU A 24 23.30 -3.69 -8.65
CA LEU A 24 23.19 -2.51 -9.52
C LEU A 24 22.69 -1.26 -8.80
N ARG A 25 22.48 -1.33 -7.47
CA ARG A 25 22.09 -0.19 -6.62
C ARG A 25 20.94 0.62 -7.21
N TYR A 26 19.76 0.01 -7.20
CA TYR A 26 18.56 0.55 -7.83
C TYR A 26 17.61 1.17 -6.79
N LEU A 27 16.92 2.24 -7.16
CA LEU A 27 15.96 2.91 -6.30
C LEU A 27 14.55 2.34 -6.53
N GLU A 28 13.93 1.85 -5.47
CA GLU A 28 12.51 1.46 -5.43
C GLU A 28 11.79 2.20 -4.32
N PHE A 29 10.46 2.03 -4.25
CA PHE A 29 9.64 2.86 -3.36
C PHE A 29 8.83 2.07 -2.34
N ALA A 30 8.52 0.78 -2.52
CA ALA A 30 7.61 0.09 -1.59
C ALA A 30 8.35 -0.65 -0.47
N VAL A 31 8.15 -0.22 0.79
CA VAL A 31 8.75 -0.83 1.99
C VAL A 31 7.78 -0.81 3.19
N GLN A 32 8.03 -1.65 4.18
CA GLN A 32 7.33 -1.55 5.47
C GLN A 32 7.87 -0.38 6.28
N ASN A 33 7.00 0.39 6.93
CA ASN A 33 7.36 1.61 7.65
C ASN A 33 8.47 1.39 8.68
N LYS A 34 8.38 0.42 9.60
CA LYS A 34 9.45 0.09 10.57
C LYS A 34 10.15 1.35 11.16
N LYS A 35 9.36 2.32 11.63
CA LYS A 35 9.82 3.62 12.18
C LYS A 35 10.49 4.59 11.20
N LEU A 36 10.37 4.39 9.88
CA LEU A 36 10.85 5.34 8.85
C LEU A 36 10.07 6.67 8.87
N MET A 37 8.77 6.60 9.14
CA MET A 37 7.87 7.70 9.45
C MET A 37 7.25 7.47 10.82
N HIS A 38 7.57 8.36 11.77
CA HIS A 38 7.24 8.15 13.18
C HIS A 38 5.73 8.18 13.50
N ASP A 39 4.96 8.91 12.70
CA ASP A 39 3.54 9.15 12.98
C ASP A 39 2.60 8.14 12.31
N LEU A 40 3.14 7.11 11.64
CA LEU A 40 2.37 6.04 11.02
C LEU A 40 2.63 4.70 11.72
N PRO A 41 1.66 3.77 11.76
CA PRO A 41 1.89 2.44 12.31
C PRO A 41 3.10 1.73 11.66
N ASP A 42 3.90 1.03 12.47
CA ASP A 42 5.15 0.39 12.01
C ASP A 42 4.92 -0.68 10.94
N ASN A 43 3.74 -1.28 10.92
CA ASN A 43 3.36 -2.34 10.00
C ASN A 43 2.64 -1.83 8.73
N THR A 44 2.53 -0.51 8.56
CA THR A 44 2.00 0.12 7.33
C THR A 44 3.02 -0.05 6.20
N ILE A 45 2.55 -0.37 4.99
CA ILE A 45 3.37 -0.33 3.78
C ILE A 45 3.38 1.10 3.27
N ILE A 46 4.56 1.64 3.03
CA ILE A 46 4.78 3.03 2.63
C ILE A 46 5.58 3.09 1.34
N GLU A 47 5.30 4.10 0.53
CA GLU A 47 6.01 4.34 -0.72
C GLU A 47 7.10 5.42 -0.53
N VAL A 48 8.27 5.01 -0.05
CA VAL A 48 9.42 5.88 0.20
C VAL A 48 10.67 5.32 -0.48
N PRO A 49 11.61 6.19 -0.92
CA PRO A 49 12.81 5.73 -1.59
C PRO A 49 13.57 4.68 -0.76
N ALA A 50 13.94 3.59 -1.41
CA ALA A 50 14.68 2.49 -0.84
C ALA A 50 15.73 2.01 -1.84
N LEU A 51 16.97 1.90 -1.38
CA LEU A 51 18.06 1.38 -2.18
C LEU A 51 18.01 -0.14 -2.15
N ILE A 52 17.95 -0.77 -3.33
CA ILE A 52 18.07 -2.21 -3.51
C ILE A 52 19.51 -2.50 -3.93
N ASP A 53 20.22 -3.20 -3.05
CA ASP A 53 21.55 -3.79 -3.25
C ASP A 53 21.41 -5.33 -3.02
N LEU A 54 22.46 -6.11 -3.27
CA LEU A 54 22.56 -7.57 -3.09
C LEU A 54 21.74 -8.09 -1.89
N ASN A 55 20.56 -8.63 -2.15
CA ASN A 55 19.62 -9.16 -1.16
C ASN A 55 19.25 -8.21 -0.01
N GLU A 56 19.52 -6.90 -0.14
CA GLU A 56 19.22 -5.91 0.88
C GLU A 56 18.32 -4.81 0.32
N ILE A 57 17.27 -4.49 1.07
CA ILE A 57 16.42 -3.34 0.83
C ILE A 57 16.71 -2.35 1.95
N GLN A 58 17.35 -1.24 1.60
CA GLN A 58 17.78 -0.20 2.52
C GLN A 58 16.88 1.03 2.34
N PRO A 59 15.77 1.13 3.07
CA PRO A 59 14.88 2.28 2.99
C PRO A 59 15.56 3.55 3.50
N ILE A 60 15.21 4.69 2.89
CA ILE A 60 15.66 6.01 3.31
C ILE A 60 14.72 6.52 4.41
N TYR A 61 15.30 6.93 5.53
CA TYR A 61 14.56 7.53 6.63
C TYR A 61 13.92 8.86 6.22
N ILE A 62 12.62 9.00 6.47
CA ILE A 62 11.83 10.20 6.11
C ILE A 62 11.65 11.12 7.31
N GLY A 63 11.46 10.55 8.51
CA GLY A 63 11.22 11.30 9.73
C GLY A 63 9.78 11.78 9.87
N LYS A 64 9.61 12.97 10.45
CA LYS A 64 8.29 13.53 10.76
C LYS A 64 7.77 14.35 9.58
N LEU A 65 6.53 14.09 9.17
CA LEU A 65 5.80 14.90 8.18
C LEU A 65 4.96 15.98 8.87
N SER A 66 4.44 16.93 8.09
CA SER A 66 3.50 17.91 8.63
C SER A 66 2.20 17.23 9.06
N ASP A 67 1.58 17.73 10.13
CA ASP A 67 0.42 17.06 10.75
C ASP A 67 -0.74 16.85 9.76
N GLY A 68 -0.94 17.78 8.81
CA GLY A 68 -1.96 17.65 7.76
C GLY A 68 -1.71 16.45 6.84
N ILE A 69 -0.46 16.27 6.37
CA ILE A 69 -0.10 15.14 5.50
C ILE A 69 -0.17 13.84 6.30
N THR A 70 0.36 13.85 7.52
CA THR A 70 0.30 12.70 8.44
C THR A 70 -1.13 12.23 8.65
N CYS A 71 -2.07 13.14 8.90
CA CYS A 71 -3.48 12.81 9.09
C CYS A 71 -4.08 12.12 7.86
N MET A 72 -3.81 12.64 6.65
CA MET A 72 -4.28 12.04 5.41
C MET A 72 -3.72 10.62 5.21
N LEU A 73 -2.41 10.44 5.40
CA LEU A 73 -1.75 9.14 5.25
C LEU A 73 -2.22 8.13 6.30
N TYR A 74 -2.44 8.58 7.54
CA TYR A 74 -2.93 7.72 8.61
C TYR A 74 -4.33 7.20 8.30
N THR A 75 -5.25 8.06 7.86
CA THR A 75 -6.60 7.64 7.45
C THR A 75 -6.54 6.57 6.36
N GLN A 76 -5.71 6.77 5.33
CA GLN A 76 -5.54 5.79 4.24
C GLN A 76 -4.94 4.46 4.73
N ALA A 77 -3.97 4.51 5.65
CA ALA A 77 -3.40 3.31 6.25
C ALA A 77 -4.43 2.52 7.06
N ILE A 78 -5.32 3.21 7.78
CA ILE A 78 -6.42 2.56 8.53
C ILE A 78 -7.46 1.95 7.60
N ILE A 79 -7.85 2.63 6.52
CA ILE A 79 -8.77 2.08 5.50
C ILE A 79 -8.22 0.76 4.97
N GLN A 80 -6.96 0.75 4.52
CA GLN A 80 -6.32 -0.46 3.99
C GLN A 80 -6.23 -1.58 5.04
N ARG A 81 -5.90 -1.24 6.29
CA ARG A 81 -5.89 -2.21 7.40
C ARG A 81 -7.27 -2.84 7.60
N LEU A 82 -8.31 -2.03 7.71
CA LEU A 82 -9.68 -2.51 7.87
C LEU A 82 -10.14 -3.37 6.70
N SER A 83 -9.78 -3.01 5.46
CA SER A 83 -10.08 -3.83 4.28
C SER A 83 -9.41 -5.20 4.35
N VAL A 84 -8.14 -5.26 4.76
CA VAL A 84 -7.42 -6.54 4.93
C VAL A 84 -8.02 -7.37 6.07
N ASP A 85 -8.30 -6.75 7.21
CA ASP A 85 -8.88 -7.44 8.37
C ASP A 85 -10.28 -7.98 8.02
N ALA A 86 -11.10 -7.19 7.34
CA ALA A 86 -12.40 -7.63 6.82
C ALA A 86 -12.26 -8.83 5.88
N ALA A 87 -11.29 -8.80 4.95
CA ALA A 87 -11.06 -9.88 4.00
C ALA A 87 -10.59 -11.18 4.68
N ILE A 88 -9.74 -11.08 5.69
CA ILE A 88 -9.22 -12.24 6.44
C ILE A 88 -10.30 -12.82 7.35
N GLU A 89 -11.12 -11.98 7.98
CA GLU A 89 -12.12 -12.41 8.96
C GLU A 89 -13.50 -12.69 8.35
N GLY A 90 -13.78 -12.20 7.15
CA GLY A 90 -15.13 -12.22 6.56
C GLY A 90 -16.10 -11.21 7.21
N ASP A 91 -15.57 -10.16 7.82
CA ASP A 91 -16.34 -9.18 8.62
C ASP A 91 -16.87 -8.03 7.73
N LYS A 92 -18.19 -8.05 7.47
CA LYS A 92 -18.88 -7.03 6.67
C LYS A 92 -18.89 -5.66 7.35
N GLU A 93 -18.90 -5.59 8.68
CA GLU A 93 -18.91 -4.33 9.41
C GLU A 93 -17.55 -3.63 9.30
N LYS A 94 -16.43 -4.38 9.37
CA LYS A 94 -15.09 -3.84 9.10
C LYS A 94 -14.95 -3.34 7.66
N ALA A 95 -15.51 -4.07 6.69
CA ALA A 95 -15.52 -3.62 5.29
C ALA A 95 -16.32 -2.32 5.13
N LEU A 96 -17.49 -2.21 5.78
CA LEU A 96 -18.30 -1.00 5.76
C LEU A 96 -17.60 0.17 6.44
N GLN A 97 -16.94 -0.05 7.57
CA GLN A 97 -16.11 0.96 8.24
C GLN A 97 -14.99 1.48 7.33
N ALA A 98 -14.32 0.59 6.59
CA ALA A 98 -13.30 0.99 5.62
C ALA A 98 -13.88 1.90 4.53
N MET A 99 -15.07 1.58 4.00
CA MET A 99 -15.74 2.42 3.01
C MET A 99 -16.14 3.78 3.57
N LEU A 100 -16.70 3.84 4.78
CA LEU A 100 -17.16 5.09 5.39
C LEU A 100 -16.02 6.03 5.80
N LEU A 101 -14.82 5.50 6.03
CA LEU A 101 -13.62 6.31 6.29
C LEU A 101 -13.03 6.90 5.00
N ASP A 102 -13.34 6.34 3.84
CA ASP A 102 -12.80 6.81 2.57
C ASP A 102 -13.40 8.18 2.21
N PRO A 103 -12.56 9.22 1.96
CA PRO A 103 -13.04 10.56 1.67
C PRO A 103 -13.88 10.69 0.39
N VAL A 104 -13.90 9.68 -0.49
CA VAL A 104 -14.77 9.67 -1.67
C VAL A 104 -16.17 9.13 -1.42
N VAL A 105 -16.42 8.57 -0.23
CA VAL A 105 -17.73 8.04 0.18
C VAL A 105 -18.44 9.10 1.03
N ASP A 106 -19.60 9.54 0.56
CA ASP A 106 -20.33 10.68 1.11
C ASP A 106 -21.65 10.28 1.82
N GLU A 107 -22.18 9.10 1.55
CA GLU A 107 -23.46 8.63 2.10
C GLU A 107 -23.42 7.17 2.60
N PHE A 108 -23.88 6.97 3.83
CA PHE A 108 -23.91 5.66 4.49
C PHE A 108 -24.74 4.61 3.73
N GLU A 109 -25.96 4.95 3.31
CA GLU A 109 -26.85 3.98 2.65
C GLU A 109 -26.31 3.55 1.28
N ASN A 110 -25.64 4.46 0.56
CA ASN A 110 -25.00 4.13 -0.72
C ASN A 110 -23.78 3.24 -0.49
N ALA A 111 -22.95 3.52 0.53
CA ALA A 111 -21.83 2.67 0.90
C ALA A 111 -22.29 1.24 1.24
N ARG A 112 -23.34 1.11 2.05
CA ARG A 112 -23.91 -0.19 2.45
C ARG A 112 -24.46 -0.97 1.26
N LYS A 113 -25.19 -0.31 0.34
CA LYS A 113 -25.69 -0.95 -0.88
C LYS A 113 -24.55 -1.41 -1.79
N CYS A 114 -23.58 -0.53 -2.03
CA CYS A 114 -22.41 -0.81 -2.84
C CYS A 114 -21.60 -1.98 -2.27
N LEU A 115 -21.38 -2.02 -0.95
CA LEU A 115 -20.70 -3.14 -0.30
C LEU A 115 -21.43 -4.47 -0.55
N ASN A 116 -22.75 -4.50 -0.36
CA ASN A 116 -23.52 -5.73 -0.57
C ASN A 116 -23.44 -6.20 -2.03
N GLU A 117 -23.53 -5.29 -2.99
CA GLU A 117 -23.39 -5.59 -4.42
C GLU A 117 -21.99 -6.12 -4.75
N LEU A 118 -20.93 -5.49 -4.21
CA LEU A 118 -19.56 -5.94 -4.39
C LEU A 118 -19.34 -7.35 -3.83
N LEU A 119 -19.89 -7.65 -2.65
CA LEU A 119 -19.79 -8.97 -2.03
C LEU A 119 -20.56 -10.04 -2.80
N GLU A 120 -21.73 -9.70 -3.35
CA GLU A 120 -22.52 -10.61 -4.16
C GLU A 120 -21.80 -10.95 -5.48
N VAL A 121 -21.35 -9.92 -6.22
CA VAL A 121 -20.68 -10.07 -7.52
C VAL A 121 -19.35 -10.83 -7.38
N HIS A 122 -18.63 -10.67 -6.27
CA HIS A 122 -17.34 -11.32 -6.03
C HIS A 122 -17.41 -12.50 -5.06
N SER A 123 -18.61 -13.04 -4.80
CA SER A 123 -18.83 -14.11 -3.82
C SER A 123 -17.95 -15.35 -4.05
N ASP A 124 -17.69 -15.70 -5.32
CA ASP A 124 -16.79 -16.80 -5.70
C ASP A 124 -15.33 -16.56 -5.31
N LEU A 125 -14.89 -15.29 -5.25
CA LEU A 125 -13.52 -14.90 -4.87
C LEU A 125 -13.40 -14.60 -3.37
N LEU A 126 -14.50 -14.21 -2.73
CA LEU A 126 -14.57 -13.74 -1.35
C LEU A 126 -15.22 -14.77 -0.43
N SER A 127 -14.73 -16.02 -0.49
CA SER A 127 -15.36 -17.18 0.16
C SER A 127 -15.53 -17.09 1.68
N ARG A 128 -14.91 -16.11 2.34
CA ARG A 128 -15.00 -15.86 3.78
C ARG A 128 -16.20 -14.98 4.15
N PHE A 129 -16.70 -14.17 3.23
CA PHE A 129 -17.92 -13.37 3.41
C PHE A 129 -19.14 -14.22 2.99
N ARG A 130 -19.54 -15.15 3.86
CA ARG A 130 -20.77 -15.93 3.68
C ARG A 130 -21.87 -15.39 4.57
#